data_AF-A0A9Q1H9S1-F1
#
_entry.id   AF-A0A9Q1H9S1-F1
#
_cell.length_a   1.000
_cell.length_b   1.000
_cell.length_c   1.000
_cell.angle_alpha   90.00
_cell.angle_beta   90.00
_cell.angle_gamma   90.00
#
_symmetry.space_group_name_H-M   'P 1'
#
loop_
_entity.id
_entity.type
_entity.pdbx_description
1 polymer ?
#
loop_
_entity_poly.entity_id
_entity_poly.type
_entity_poly.pdbx_seq_one_letter_code
_entity_poly.pdbx_strand_id
1 'polypeptide(L)'
;MGCLRTVTKSDLMPCLENLASVKEDLSTLRVQVNILDGAGIINMLQPGTAKTFQGYATGVFVPYVKSQLQHADRQDIFWDLYMADSLKADTRSKRKKEVRRRVEPSSAVSGN
;
A
#
# COMPACT_ATOMS: atom_id res chain seq x y z
N MET A 1 28.29 -23.18 -7.53
CA MET A 1 28.09 -22.01 -6.66
C MET A 1 27.09 -21.09 -7.39
N GLY A 2 25.80 -21.15 -7.04
CA GLY A 2 24.76 -20.40 -7.75
C GLY A 2 24.65 -18.99 -7.19
N CYS A 3 24.97 -17.97 -7.98
CA CYS A 3 24.77 -16.58 -7.60
C CYS A 3 23.32 -16.19 -7.94
N LEU A 4 22.50 -15.92 -6.91
CA LEU A 4 21.18 -15.32 -7.09
C LEU A 4 21.37 -13.93 -7.71
N ARG A 5 20.89 -13.75 -8.94
CA ARG A 5 20.85 -12.42 -9.57
C ARG A 5 20.10 -11.49 -8.63
N THR A 6 20.70 -10.35 -8.29
CA THR A 6 20.08 -9.25 -7.54
C THR A 6 19.07 -8.56 -8.43
N VAL A 7 17.97 -9.25 -8.69
CA VAL A 7 16.81 -8.72 -9.40
C VAL A 7 15.95 -8.00 -8.36
N THR A 8 15.63 -6.75 -8.63
CA THR A 8 14.69 -5.98 -7.82
C THR A 8 13.27 -6.33 -8.22
N LYS A 9 12.32 -6.29 -7.27
CA LYS A 9 10.92 -6.64 -7.53
C LYS A 9 10.32 -5.86 -8.72
N SER A 10 10.79 -4.63 -8.94
CA SER A 10 10.43 -3.75 -10.06
C SER A 10 10.79 -4.30 -11.44
N ASP A 11 11.77 -5.19 -11.55
CA ASP A 11 12.20 -5.76 -12.84
C ASP A 11 11.15 -6.72 -13.44
N LEU A 12 10.12 -7.08 -12.65
CA LEU A 12 8.95 -7.85 -13.12
C LEU A 12 7.85 -6.96 -13.71
N MET A 13 7.90 -5.64 -13.53
CA MET A 13 6.87 -4.72 -14.00
C MET A 13 6.61 -4.82 -15.52
N PRO A 14 7.63 -4.90 -16.39
CA PRO A 14 7.40 -5.00 -17.84
C PRO A 14 6.63 -6.28 -18.23
N CYS A 15 6.83 -7.37 -17.49
CA CYS A 15 6.10 -8.62 -17.72
C CYS A 15 4.63 -8.51 -17.29
N LEU A 16 4.37 -7.81 -16.18
CA LEU A 16 3.01 -7.62 -15.65
C LEU A 16 2.19 -6.63 -16.47
N GLU A 17 2.83 -5.58 -17.01
CA GLU A 17 2.18 -4.59 -17.87
C GLU A 17 1.60 -5.21 -19.14
N ASN A 18 2.34 -6.13 -19.76
CA ASN A 18 1.88 -6.86 -20.94
C ASN A 18 0.68 -7.77 -20.65
N LEU A 19 0.57 -8.32 -19.44
CA LEU A 19 -0.55 -9.15 -19.00
C LEU A 19 -1.79 -8.31 -18.61
N ALA A 20 -1.58 -7.09 -18.13
CA ALA A 20 -2.65 -6.16 -17.76
C ALA A 20 -3.36 -5.51 -18.96
N SER A 21 -2.91 -5.78 -20.20
CA SER A 21 -3.52 -5.24 -21.42
C SER A 21 -4.96 -5.73 -21.67
N VAL A 22 -5.40 -6.81 -21.01
CA VAL A 22 -6.80 -7.22 -21.02
C VAL A 22 -7.57 -6.34 -20.03
N LYS A 23 -7.93 -5.12 -20.45
CA LYS A 23 -8.88 -4.27 -19.74
C LYS A 23 -10.30 -4.74 -20.06
N GLU A 24 -10.77 -5.78 -19.36
CA GLU A 24 -12.21 -5.87 -19.19
C GLU A 24 -12.66 -4.68 -18.34
N ASP A 25 -13.74 -4.02 -18.77
CA ASP A 25 -14.33 -2.92 -18.00
C ASP A 25 -15.09 -3.48 -16.80
N LEU A 26 -14.33 -3.84 -15.76
CA LEU A 26 -14.85 -4.33 -14.49
C LEU A 26 -15.56 -3.23 -13.68
N SER A 27 -15.62 -1.97 -14.16
CA SER A 27 -16.28 -0.87 -13.44
C SER A 27 -17.78 -1.10 -13.23
N THR A 28 -18.37 -1.95 -14.07
CA THR A 28 -19.78 -2.36 -14.00
C THR A 28 -20.02 -3.59 -13.12
N LEU A 29 -18.97 -4.33 -12.77
CA LEU A 29 -19.08 -5.54 -11.94
C LEU A 29 -19.10 -5.16 -10.47
N ARG A 30 -20.29 -5.31 -9.87
CA ARG A 30 -20.50 -5.14 -8.44
C ARG A 30 -19.99 -6.38 -7.73
N VAL A 31 -18.92 -6.23 -6.95
CA VAL A 31 -18.36 -7.33 -6.15
C VAL A 31 -18.99 -7.33 -4.75
N GLN A 32 -19.03 -8.49 -4.08
CA GLN A 32 -19.57 -8.54 -2.72
C GLN A 32 -18.60 -7.94 -1.70
N VAL A 33 -17.29 -8.20 -1.86
CA VAL A 33 -16.26 -7.76 -0.90
C VAL A 33 -15.04 -7.25 -1.66
N ASN A 34 -14.53 -6.09 -1.22
CA ASN A 34 -13.25 -5.55 -1.65
C ASN A 34 -12.23 -5.65 -0.50
N ILE A 35 -11.10 -6.32 -0.73
CA ILE A 35 -10.06 -6.53 0.28
C ILE A 35 -8.84 -5.69 -0.08
N LEU A 36 -8.45 -4.79 0.82
CA LEU A 36 -7.40 -3.81 0.60
C LEU A 36 -6.18 -4.07 1.48
N ASP A 37 -4.99 -4.01 0.88
CA ASP A 37 -3.72 -3.91 1.62
C ASP A 37 -3.47 -2.44 2.00
N GLY A 38 -3.68 -2.12 3.29
CA GLY A 38 -3.58 -0.76 3.78
C GLY A 38 -2.18 -0.16 3.64
N ALA A 39 -1.13 -0.96 3.86
CA ALA A 39 0.25 -0.49 3.74
C ALA A 39 0.59 -0.16 2.28
N GLY A 40 0.15 -1.01 1.35
CA GLY A 40 0.27 -0.78 -0.09
C GLY A 40 -0.43 0.51 -0.53
N ILE A 41 -1.66 0.76 -0.07
CA ILE A 41 -2.42 1.96 -0.44
C ILE A 41 -1.77 3.23 0.10
N ILE A 42 -1.32 3.25 1.36
CA ILE A 42 -0.64 4.43 1.92
C ILE A 42 0.59 4.78 1.08
N ASN A 43 1.35 3.77 0.65
CA ASN A 43 2.54 3.99 -0.18
C ASN A 43 2.21 4.43 -1.61
N MET A 44 1.04 4.04 -2.13
CA MET A 44 0.58 4.41 -3.47
C MET A 44 0.01 5.84 -3.53
N LEU A 45 -0.71 6.26 -2.49
CA LEU A 45 -1.42 7.54 -2.49
C LEU A 45 -0.48 8.69 -2.09
N GLN A 46 -0.35 9.68 -2.97
CA GLN A 46 0.43 10.88 -2.68
C GLN A 46 -0.25 11.76 -1.62
N PRO A 47 0.50 12.29 -0.63
CA PRO A 47 -0.09 13.14 0.40
C PRO A 47 -0.62 14.50 -0.07
N GLY A 48 -0.20 14.96 -1.24
CA GLY A 48 -0.54 16.29 -1.76
C GLY A 48 -0.06 17.40 -0.83
N THR A 49 -0.98 18.26 -0.40
CA THR A 49 -0.69 19.41 0.47
C THR A 49 -0.80 19.10 1.97
N ALA A 50 -1.12 17.84 2.34
CA ALA A 50 -1.28 17.44 3.73
C ALA A 50 0.06 17.48 4.48
N LYS A 51 0.11 18.27 5.57
CA LYS A 51 1.30 18.39 6.42
C LYS A 51 1.34 17.38 7.57
N THR A 52 0.18 16.88 7.99
CA THR A 52 0.03 15.94 9.11
C THR A 52 -0.66 14.67 8.67
N PHE A 53 -0.40 13.57 9.38
CA PHE A 53 -1.02 12.29 9.07
C PHE A 53 -2.54 12.38 9.17
N GLN A 54 -3.06 13.12 10.14
CA GLN A 54 -4.51 13.39 10.22
C GLN A 54 -5.04 14.09 8.98
N GLY A 55 -4.35 15.14 8.49
CA GLY A 55 -4.76 15.85 7.28
C GLY A 55 -4.70 14.96 6.03
N TYR A 56 -3.69 14.10 5.95
CA TYR A 56 -3.59 13.10 4.88
C TYR A 56 -4.71 12.06 4.97
N ALA A 57 -4.97 11.55 6.18
CA ALA A 57 -5.98 10.54 6.42
C ALA A 57 -7.38 11.05 6.04
N THR A 58 -7.73 12.27 6.47
CA THR A 58 -9.05 12.85 6.18
C THR A 58 -9.18 13.36 4.76
N GLY A 59 -8.12 13.93 4.18
CA GLY A 59 -8.16 14.57 2.86
C GLY A 59 -7.89 13.63 1.69
N VAL A 60 -7.18 12.51 1.90
CA VAL A 60 -6.72 11.63 0.82
C VAL A 60 -7.10 10.17 1.06
N PHE A 61 -6.61 9.57 2.15
CA PHE A 61 -6.74 8.12 2.36
C PHE A 61 -8.19 7.67 2.56
N VAL A 62 -8.93 8.29 3.49
CA VAL A 62 -10.33 7.92 3.75
C VAL A 62 -11.24 8.20 2.55
N PRO A 63 -11.14 9.34 1.84
CA PRO A 63 -11.88 9.55 0.60
C PRO A 63 -11.61 8.48 -0.46
N TYR A 64 -10.34 8.07 -0.63
CA TYR A 64 -9.98 7.00 -1.56
C TYR A 64 -10.64 5.67 -1.16
N VAL A 65 -10.50 5.26 0.11
CA VAL A 65 -11.12 4.04 0.64
C VAL A 65 -12.63 4.04 0.39
N LYS A 66 -13.31 5.16 0.65
CA LYS A 66 -14.76 5.32 0.38
C LYS A 66 -15.12 5.23 -1.10
N SER A 67 -14.30 5.78 -2.01
CA SER A 67 -14.58 5.68 -3.44
C SER A 67 -14.52 4.23 -3.93
N GLN A 68 -13.61 3.43 -3.37
CA GLN A 68 -13.52 2.00 -3.66
C GLN A 68 -14.73 1.18 -3.17
N LEU A 69 -15.59 1.74 -2.30
CA LEU A 69 -16.83 1.09 -1.86
C LEU A 69 -17.97 1.24 -2.89
N GLN A 70 -17.86 2.16 -3.86
CA GLN A 70 -18.92 2.36 -4.88
C GLN A 70 -19.20 1.09 -5.71
N HIS A 71 -18.21 0.19 -5.79
CA HIS A 71 -18.28 -1.05 -6.56
C HIS A 71 -18.41 -2.31 -5.68
N ALA A 72 -18.63 -2.17 -4.36
CA ALA A 72 -18.69 -3.29 -3.42
C ALA A 72 -19.76 -3.15 -2.33
N ASP A 73 -20.31 -4.28 -1.84
CA ASP A 73 -21.21 -4.25 -0.66
C ASP A 73 -20.43 -3.99 0.64
N ARG A 74 -19.20 -4.49 0.72
CA ARG A 74 -18.32 -4.37 1.87
C ARG A 74 -16.87 -4.15 1.45
N GLN A 75 -16.13 -3.46 2.30
CA GLN A 75 -14.70 -3.30 2.17
C GLN A 75 -13.97 -3.63 3.47
N ASP A 76 -12.90 -4.41 3.36
CA ASP A 76 -12.03 -4.78 4.47
C ASP A 76 -10.61 -4.29 4.20
N ILE A 77 -10.00 -3.64 5.20
CA ILE A 77 -8.61 -3.18 5.12
C ILE A 77 -7.78 -4.03 6.08
N PHE A 78 -6.75 -4.65 5.53
CA PHE A 78 -5.77 -5.41 6.31
C PHE A 78 -4.48 -4.62 6.45
N TRP A 79 -3.91 -4.68 7.64
CA TRP A 79 -2.61 -4.09 7.96
C TRP A 79 -1.61 -5.20 8.25
N ASP A 80 -0.39 -5.05 7.76
CA ASP A 80 0.68 -5.98 8.07
C ASP A 80 0.94 -6.04 9.59
N LEU A 81 0.97 -7.26 10.11
CA LEU A 81 1.41 -7.55 11.47
C LEU A 81 2.86 -8.05 11.45
N TYR A 82 3.73 -7.34 12.17
CA TYR A 82 5.14 -7.68 12.28
C TYR A 82 5.40 -8.29 13.66
N MET A 83 5.18 -9.59 13.78
CA MET A 83 5.53 -10.34 15.00
C MET A 83 7.06 -10.39 15.15
N ALA A 84 7.56 -10.26 16.39
CA ALA A 84 9.00 -10.18 16.68
C ALA A 84 9.78 -11.37 16.10
N ASP A 85 9.19 -12.57 16.17
CA ASP A 85 9.85 -13.82 15.74
C ASP A 85 9.55 -14.17 14.26
N SER A 86 9.00 -13.22 13.49
CA SER A 86 8.69 -13.45 12.08
C SER A 86 9.86 -13.10 11.17
N LEU A 87 10.02 -13.88 10.10
CA LEU A 87 10.97 -13.56 9.03
C LEU A 87 10.70 -12.17 8.43
N LYS A 88 9.44 -11.71 8.41
CA LYS A 88 9.08 -10.33 8.00
C LYS A 88 9.71 -9.29 8.93
N ALA A 89 9.68 -9.49 10.24
CA ALA A 89 10.29 -8.58 11.20
C ALA A 89 11.82 -8.56 11.08
N ASP A 90 12.45 -9.72 10.90
CA ASP A 90 13.90 -9.83 10.69
C ASP A 90 14.37 -9.20 9.38
N THR A 91 13.63 -9.43 8.30
CA THR A 91 13.97 -8.84 6.99
C THR A 91 13.72 -7.33 7.00
N ARG A 92 12.68 -6.87 7.73
CA ARG A 92 12.40 -5.45 7.93
C ARG A 92 13.44 -4.79 8.83
N SER A 93 13.93 -5.48 9.87
CA SER A 93 14.94 -4.94 10.80
C SER A 93 16.24 -4.58 10.09
N LYS A 94 16.63 -5.38 9.09
CA LYS A 94 17.85 -5.25 8.29
C LYS A 94 17.79 -4.18 7.17
N ARG A 95 16.62 -3.61 6.85
CA ARG A 95 16.52 -2.48 5.90
C ARG A 95 17.07 -1.19 6.54
N LYS A 96 17.69 -0.33 5.72
CA LYS A 96 18.44 0.90 6.10
C LYS A 96 17.83 1.65 7.30
N LYS A 97 18.70 2.32 8.06
CA LYS A 97 18.45 3.00 9.35
C LYS A 97 17.50 4.19 9.22
N GLU A 98 16.24 3.93 8.93
CA GLU A 98 15.16 4.91 9.00
C GLU A 98 14.61 4.94 10.43
N VAL A 99 14.35 6.14 10.94
CA VAL A 99 13.85 6.33 12.29
C VAL A 99 12.40 5.85 12.34
N ARG A 100 12.20 4.67 12.94
CA ARG A 100 10.89 4.05 13.11
C ARG A 100 10.19 4.74 14.26
N ARG A 101 9.15 5.51 13.96
CA ARG A 101 8.28 6.14 14.96
C ARG A 101 6.86 5.66 14.76
N ARG A 102 6.15 5.51 15.88
CA ARG A 102 4.70 5.36 15.87
C ARG A 102 4.12 6.59 15.16
N VAL A 103 3.22 6.34 14.21
CA VAL A 103 2.51 7.42 13.51
C VAL A 103 1.39 7.90 14.41
N GLU A 104 1.47 9.16 14.79
CA GLU A 104 0.46 9.88 15.54
C GLU A 104 -0.33 10.82 14.60
N PRO A 105 -1.55 11.24 14.95
CA PRO A 105 -2.34 12.15 14.12
C PRO A 105 -1.59 13.44 13.72
N SER A 106 -0.79 13.97 14.63
CA SER A 106 0.04 15.17 14.44
C SER A 106 1.38 14.89 13.76
N SER A 107 1.72 13.63 13.47
CA SER A 107 2.98 13.28 12.82
C SER A 107 3.07 13.95 11.46
N ALA A 108 4.22 14.57 11.18
CA ALA A 108 4.48 15.17 9.90
C ALA A 108 4.47 14.09 8.81
N VAL A 109 3.76 14.35 7.72
CA VAL A 109 3.84 13.48 6.54
C VAL A 109 5.07 13.92 5.77
N SER A 110 6.04 13.02 5.63
CA SER A 110 7.18 13.28 4.75
C SER A 110 6.63 13.37 3.34
N GLY A 111 6.80 14.52 2.69
CA GLY A 111 6.79 14.57 1.23
C GLY A 111 7.98 13.77 0.73
N ASN A 112 7.78 12.96 -0.31
CA ASN A 112 8.89 12.41 -1.09
C ASN A 112 9.62 13.53 -1.83
#